data_AF-A0AAN9PSS9-F1
#
_entry.id   AF-A0AAN9PSS9-F1
#
_cell.length_a   1.000
_cell.length_b   1.000
_cell.length_c   1.000
_cell.angle_alpha   90.00
_cell.angle_beta   90.00
_cell.angle_gamma   90.00
#
_symmetry.space_group_name_H-M   'P 1'
#
loop_
_entity.id
_entity.type
_entity.pdbx_description
1 polymer ?
#
loop_
_entity_poly.entity_id
_entity_poly.type
_entity_poly.pdbx_seq_one_letter_code
_entity_poly.pdbx_strand_id
1 'polypeptide(L)'
;MRREWTGIDVLRLDKFYLLIRRFISKGFSLLKKNSWDSELVKNFMCVLDDGTFSAEGKLQGNGVNYHVATVFLEELRHFLPLKPQVIEVLLKPFISAMGKFPDKVLLAKIKSGVFDVLLKMGKRLLEVKKSGEEVDSGDDVVVFGTVALVMGFSVKFYELGSSAECCQGNRKVLFGLHSEFLKLEKDAAGSGFEFSVPDVLDRDDDEVPELVPILNGGSELLMLLVMVMCWRRNPLRWPWGSYFWA
;
A
#
# COMPACT_ATOMS: atom_id res chain seq x y z
N MET A 1 18.37 2.72 -0.38
CA MET A 1 18.22 1.29 -0.76
C MET A 1 18.33 1.06 -2.26
N ARG A 2 17.52 1.72 -3.10
CA ARG A 2 17.51 1.52 -4.56
C ARG A 2 18.88 1.58 -5.25
N ARG A 3 19.73 2.54 -4.87
CA ARG A 3 21.10 2.68 -5.43
C ARG A 3 21.96 1.43 -5.25
N GLU A 4 21.85 0.77 -4.11
CA GLU A 4 22.67 -0.41 -3.77
C GLU A 4 22.02 -1.72 -4.24
N TRP A 5 20.77 -1.67 -4.73
CA TRP A 5 19.95 -2.85 -4.92
C TRP A 5 20.56 -3.87 -5.90
N THR A 6 21.18 -3.41 -6.98
CA THR A 6 21.88 -4.29 -7.94
C THR A 6 23.17 -4.88 -7.40
N GLY A 7 23.77 -4.29 -6.37
CA GLY A 7 24.97 -4.81 -5.70
C GLY A 7 24.67 -5.79 -4.57
N ILE A 8 23.39 -6.01 -4.24
CA ILE A 8 23.00 -6.96 -3.19
C ILE A 8 23.12 -8.38 -3.75
N ASP A 9 23.95 -9.17 -3.08
CA ASP A 9 24.05 -10.61 -3.31
C ASP A 9 22.70 -11.32 -3.06
N VAL A 10 22.36 -12.27 -3.92
CA VAL A 10 21.07 -12.98 -3.90
C VAL A 10 20.83 -13.70 -2.57
N LEU A 11 21.87 -14.26 -1.93
CA LEU A 11 21.72 -14.96 -0.64
C LEU A 11 21.37 -14.01 0.51
N ARG A 12 21.55 -12.70 0.31
CA ARG A 12 21.21 -11.66 1.30
C ARG A 12 19.89 -10.98 1.01
N LEU A 13 19.28 -11.24 -0.15
CA LEU A 13 18.12 -10.52 -0.66
C LEU A 13 16.91 -10.62 0.29
N ASP A 14 16.71 -11.80 0.88
CA ASP A 14 15.61 -12.05 1.83
C ASP A 14 15.65 -11.12 3.04
N LYS A 15 16.85 -10.81 3.55
CA LYS A 15 17.02 -9.86 4.65
C LYS A 15 16.56 -8.45 4.24
N PHE A 16 16.83 -8.03 3.01
CA PHE A 16 16.42 -6.73 2.51
C PHE A 16 14.92 -6.68 2.17
N TYR A 17 14.35 -7.79 1.68
CA TYR A 17 12.90 -7.91 1.55
C TYR A 17 12.17 -7.81 2.88
N LEU A 18 12.70 -8.44 3.94
CA LEU A 18 12.17 -8.31 5.29
C LEU A 18 12.34 -6.88 5.82
N LEU A 19 13.45 -6.21 5.52
CA LEU A 19 13.66 -4.81 5.89
C LEU A 19 12.60 -3.89 5.24
N ILE A 20 12.27 -4.10 3.96
CA ILE A 20 11.22 -3.34 3.27
C ILE A 20 9.85 -3.57 3.93
N ARG A 21 9.50 -4.83 4.23
CA ARG A 21 8.25 -5.16 4.94
C ARG A 21 8.17 -4.43 6.28
N ARG A 22 9.22 -4.54 7.10
CA ARG A 22 9.30 -3.87 8.40
C ARG A 22 9.22 -2.35 8.27
N PHE A 23 9.84 -1.78 7.24
CA PHE A 23 9.76 -0.35 6.97
C PHE A 23 8.32 0.10 6.69
N ILE A 24 7.60 -0.61 5.81
CA ILE A 24 6.19 -0.32 5.49
C ILE A 24 5.32 -0.48 6.74
N SER A 25 5.45 -1.61 7.44
CA SER A 25 4.70 -1.91 8.67
C SER A 25 4.91 -0.87 9.78
N LYS A 26 6.17 -0.43 9.99
CA LYS A 26 6.47 0.64 10.95
C LYS A 26 5.99 2.01 10.48
N GLY A 27 5.99 2.28 9.17
CA GLY A 27 5.33 3.44 8.59
C GLY A 27 3.84 3.47 8.94
N PHE A 28 3.12 2.38 8.69
CA PHE A 28 1.71 2.28 9.08
C PHE A 28 1.48 2.35 10.58
N SER A 29 2.39 1.79 11.40
CA SER A 29 2.32 1.93 12.86
C SER A 29 2.44 3.40 13.30
N LEU A 30 3.30 4.19 12.64
CA LEU A 30 3.42 5.62 12.88
C LEU A 30 2.15 6.37 12.48
N LEU A 31 1.56 6.04 11.33
CA LEU A 31 0.29 6.61 10.88
C LEU A 31 -0.84 6.28 11.86
N LYS A 32 -0.93 5.02 12.33
CA LYS A 32 -1.92 4.59 13.33
C LYS A 32 -1.78 5.37 14.64
N LYS A 33 -0.55 5.54 15.16
CA LYS A 33 -0.28 6.33 16.37
C LYS A 33 -0.70 7.79 16.27
N ASN A 34 -0.68 8.32 15.05
CA ASN A 34 -1.13 9.67 14.73
C ASN A 34 -2.55 9.69 14.15
N SER A 35 -3.37 8.69 14.50
CA SER A 35 -4.79 8.56 14.14
C SER A 35 -5.07 8.74 12.65
N TRP A 36 -4.14 8.31 11.79
CA TRP A 36 -4.20 8.45 10.34
C TRP A 36 -4.39 9.91 9.89
N ASP A 37 -3.69 10.84 10.54
CA ASP A 37 -3.69 12.25 10.18
C ASP A 37 -3.51 12.44 8.67
N SER A 38 -4.38 13.24 8.08
CA SER A 38 -4.50 13.36 6.62
C SER A 38 -3.25 13.97 5.98
N GLU A 39 -2.55 14.87 6.67
CA GLU A 39 -1.31 15.45 6.17
C GLU A 39 -0.16 14.46 6.30
N LEU A 40 -0.05 13.78 7.44
CA LEU A 40 0.97 12.78 7.67
C LEU A 40 0.86 11.59 6.69
N VAL A 41 -0.35 11.08 6.44
CA VAL A 41 -0.60 10.01 5.47
C VAL A 41 -0.17 10.46 4.06
N LYS A 42 -0.53 11.68 3.65
CA LYS A 42 -0.11 12.22 2.35
C LYS A 42 1.40 12.35 2.26
N ASN A 43 2.06 12.90 3.28
CA ASN A 43 3.51 13.07 3.33
C ASN A 43 4.23 11.73 3.26
N PHE A 44 3.78 10.74 4.02
CA PHE A 44 4.33 9.37 3.98
C PHE A 44 4.19 8.77 2.58
N MET A 45 3.01 8.87 1.97
CA MET A 45 2.78 8.32 0.63
C MET A 45 3.54 9.08 -0.46
N CYS A 46 3.74 10.39 -0.32
CA CYS A 46 4.61 11.16 -1.21
C CYS A 46 6.06 10.69 -1.13
N VAL A 47 6.60 10.47 0.06
CA VAL A 47 7.96 9.94 0.24
C VAL A 47 8.09 8.53 -0.34
N LEU A 48 7.08 7.68 -0.15
CA LEU A 48 7.07 6.33 -0.71
C LEU A 48 7.02 6.38 -2.24
N ASP A 49 6.17 7.22 -2.83
CA ASP A 49 6.00 7.38 -4.28
C ASP A 49 7.25 7.97 -4.96
N ASP A 50 7.77 9.11 -4.45
CA ASP A 50 9.03 9.74 -4.87
C ASP A 50 10.19 8.75 -4.91
N GLY A 51 10.08 7.72 -4.07
CA GLY A 51 11.08 6.70 -3.99
C GLY A 51 10.94 5.50 -4.87
N THR A 52 9.71 5.05 -4.98
CA THR A 52 9.42 3.79 -5.64
C THR A 52 8.98 4.08 -7.05
N PHE A 53 7.71 4.40 -7.23
CA PHE A 53 7.06 4.45 -8.52
C PHE A 53 7.47 5.69 -9.32
N SER A 54 7.52 6.86 -8.69
CA SER A 54 7.79 8.16 -9.36
C SER A 54 9.25 8.57 -9.35
N ALA A 55 10.14 7.66 -9.02
CA ALA A 55 11.53 8.01 -8.79
C ALA A 55 12.32 8.17 -10.09
N GLU A 56 12.53 9.43 -10.48
CA GLU A 56 13.26 9.82 -11.67
C GLU A 56 14.74 9.42 -11.60
N GLY A 57 15.17 8.57 -12.52
CA GLY A 57 16.58 8.25 -12.74
C GLY A 57 16.83 6.81 -13.16
N LYS A 58 17.91 6.62 -13.93
CA LYS A 58 18.46 5.31 -14.36
C LYS A 58 18.98 4.44 -13.21
N LEU A 59 18.56 4.68 -11.97
CA LEU A 59 18.98 3.89 -10.82
C LEU A 59 18.31 2.51 -10.91
N GLN A 60 19.13 1.53 -11.27
CA GLN A 60 18.77 0.12 -11.36
C GLN A 60 18.37 -0.36 -9.96
N GLY A 61 17.07 -0.48 -9.71
CA GLY A 61 16.56 -0.83 -8.38
C GLY A 61 15.09 -1.21 -8.37
N ASN A 62 14.55 -1.64 -9.52
CA ASN A 62 13.11 -1.91 -9.68
C ASN A 62 12.63 -3.06 -8.79
N GLY A 63 13.53 -3.95 -8.34
CA GLY A 63 13.18 -5.00 -7.37
C GLY A 63 12.64 -4.45 -6.05
N VAL A 64 13.07 -3.25 -5.63
CA VAL A 64 12.45 -2.54 -4.49
C VAL A 64 10.98 -2.23 -4.80
N ASN A 65 10.71 -1.63 -5.96
CA ASN A 65 9.38 -1.22 -6.38
C ASN A 65 8.44 -2.42 -6.50
N TYR A 66 8.94 -3.51 -7.10
CA TYR A 66 8.21 -4.76 -7.24
C TYR A 66 7.85 -5.34 -5.88
N HIS A 67 8.80 -5.36 -4.94
CA HIS A 67 8.57 -5.92 -3.62
C HIS A 67 7.60 -5.07 -2.79
N VAL A 68 7.72 -3.73 -2.85
CA VAL A 68 6.75 -2.81 -2.25
C VAL A 68 5.35 -3.10 -2.82
N ALA A 69 5.21 -3.21 -4.15
CA ALA A 69 3.94 -3.54 -4.79
C ALA A 69 3.33 -4.87 -4.34
N THR A 70 4.16 -5.88 -4.05
CA THR A 70 3.66 -7.18 -3.61
C THR A 70 3.26 -7.22 -2.14
N VAL A 71 3.96 -6.48 -1.27
CA VAL A 71 3.77 -6.61 0.19
C VAL A 71 2.91 -5.50 0.79
N PHE A 72 2.68 -4.39 0.08
CA PHE A 72 1.98 -3.23 0.63
C PHE A 72 0.62 -3.57 1.22
N LEU A 73 -0.21 -4.32 0.49
CA LEU A 73 -1.56 -4.68 0.95
C LEU A 73 -1.52 -5.68 2.12
N GLU A 74 -0.55 -6.60 2.11
CA GLU A 74 -0.34 -7.55 3.21
C GLU A 74 0.09 -6.84 4.50
N GLU A 75 0.98 -5.84 4.41
CA GLU A 75 1.37 -5.06 5.58
C GLU A 75 0.22 -4.16 6.07
N LEU A 76 -0.58 -3.60 5.15
CA LEU A 76 -1.73 -2.75 5.47
C LEU A 76 -2.84 -3.53 6.19
N ARG A 77 -2.96 -4.83 5.93
CA ARG A 77 -3.96 -5.73 6.53
C ARG A 77 -4.10 -5.61 8.05
N HIS A 78 -2.98 -5.45 8.75
CA HIS A 78 -2.93 -5.37 10.22
C HIS A 78 -3.57 -4.10 10.78
N PHE A 79 -3.86 -3.12 9.91
CA PHE A 79 -4.34 -1.80 10.27
C PHE A 79 -5.77 -1.53 9.79
N LEU A 80 -6.35 -2.46 9.03
CA LEU A 80 -7.71 -2.35 8.54
C LEU A 80 -8.72 -2.81 9.61
N PRO A 81 -9.95 -2.29 9.60
CA PRO A 81 -10.53 -1.35 8.63
C PRO A 81 -10.00 0.10 8.77
N LEU A 82 -10.05 0.89 7.68
CA LEU A 82 -9.67 2.32 7.68
C LEU A 82 -10.65 3.15 6.84
N LYS A 83 -10.83 4.42 7.22
CA LYS A 83 -11.68 5.37 6.50
C LYS A 83 -11.37 5.39 5.00
N PRO A 84 -12.38 5.37 4.11
CA PRO A 84 -12.17 5.33 2.65
C PRO A 84 -11.22 6.40 2.12
N GLN A 85 -11.24 7.60 2.72
CA GLN A 85 -10.37 8.72 2.34
C GLN A 85 -8.89 8.40 2.60
N VAL A 86 -8.57 7.67 3.66
CA VAL A 86 -7.21 7.22 3.97
C VAL A 86 -6.76 6.18 2.95
N ILE A 87 -7.61 5.17 2.68
CA ILE A 87 -7.34 4.14 1.67
C ILE A 87 -7.12 4.75 0.28
N GLU A 88 -7.89 5.78 -0.07
CA GLU A 88 -7.72 6.50 -1.32
C GLU A 88 -6.32 7.11 -1.46
N VAL A 89 -5.82 7.77 -0.40
CA VAL A 89 -4.47 8.33 -0.40
C VAL A 89 -3.40 7.23 -0.47
N LEU A 90 -3.58 6.14 0.27
CA LEU A 90 -2.66 5.00 0.30
C LEU A 90 -2.55 4.30 -1.06
N LEU A 91 -3.65 4.12 -1.78
CA LEU A 91 -3.66 3.40 -3.06
C LEU A 91 -3.39 4.29 -4.28
N LYS A 92 -3.47 5.61 -4.14
CA LYS A 92 -3.27 6.56 -5.25
C LYS A 92 -1.95 6.37 -6.01
N PRO A 93 -0.77 6.17 -5.37
CA PRO A 93 0.47 5.97 -6.10
C PRO A 93 0.47 4.70 -6.95
N PHE A 94 -0.16 3.63 -6.48
CA PHE A 94 -0.31 2.37 -7.22
C PHE A 94 -1.17 2.56 -8.47
N ILE A 95 -2.33 3.19 -8.33
CA ILE A 95 -3.22 3.49 -9.47
C ILE A 95 -2.49 4.38 -10.48
N SER A 96 -1.90 5.49 -10.02
CA SER A 96 -1.13 6.42 -10.88
C SER A 96 -0.01 5.69 -11.64
N ALA A 97 0.72 4.80 -10.97
CA ALA A 97 1.82 4.05 -11.56
C ALA A 97 1.37 3.15 -12.71
N MET A 98 0.18 2.53 -12.60
CA MET A 98 -0.37 1.68 -13.65
C MET A 98 -0.68 2.43 -14.95
N GLY A 99 -0.95 3.73 -14.89
CA GLY A 99 -1.21 4.56 -16.08
C GLY A 99 0.06 5.15 -16.68
N LYS A 100 1.03 5.55 -15.84
CA LYS A 100 2.13 6.42 -16.25
C LYS A 100 3.43 5.68 -16.63
N PHE A 101 3.70 4.51 -16.05
CA PHE A 101 5.01 3.86 -16.23
C PHE A 101 4.94 2.68 -17.22
N PRO A 102 5.88 2.57 -18.18
CA PRO A 102 5.90 1.49 -19.17
C PRO A 102 6.47 0.16 -18.63
N ASP A 103 6.83 0.10 -17.34
CA ASP A 103 7.37 -1.11 -16.72
C ASP A 103 6.28 -2.18 -16.53
N LYS A 104 6.25 -3.14 -17.44
CA LYS A 104 5.28 -4.25 -17.45
C LYS A 104 5.39 -5.15 -16.22
N VAL A 105 6.59 -5.28 -15.64
CA VAL A 105 6.79 -6.12 -14.45
C VAL A 105 6.18 -5.42 -13.26
N LEU A 106 6.45 -4.12 -13.09
CA LEU A 106 5.80 -3.31 -12.06
C LEU A 106 4.27 -3.35 -12.20
N LEU A 107 3.76 -3.13 -13.41
CA LEU A 107 2.32 -3.17 -13.70
C LEU A 107 1.71 -4.52 -13.29
N ALA A 108 2.37 -5.63 -13.62
CA ALA A 108 1.93 -6.97 -13.24
C ALA A 108 1.95 -7.18 -11.72
N LYS A 109 2.99 -6.68 -11.03
CA LYS A 109 3.10 -6.78 -9.56
C LYS A 109 2.05 -5.96 -8.83
N ILE A 110 1.76 -4.74 -9.30
CA ILE A 110 0.68 -3.92 -8.75
C ILE A 110 -0.67 -4.60 -8.99
N LYS A 111 -0.92 -5.09 -10.21
CA LYS A 111 -2.14 -5.82 -10.52
C LYS A 111 -2.32 -7.03 -9.60
N SER A 112 -1.33 -7.92 -9.52
CA SER A 112 -1.46 -9.17 -8.78
C SER A 112 -1.38 -9.01 -7.26
N GLY A 113 -0.58 -8.06 -6.76
CA GLY A 113 -0.36 -7.84 -5.32
C GLY A 113 -1.41 -6.96 -4.66
N VAL A 114 -2.12 -6.14 -5.44
CA VAL A 114 -3.13 -5.19 -4.90
C VAL A 114 -4.50 -5.49 -5.48
N PHE A 115 -4.69 -5.28 -6.78
CA PHE A 115 -6.04 -5.22 -7.35
C PHE A 115 -6.69 -6.57 -7.57
N ASP A 116 -5.93 -7.60 -7.93
CA ASP A 116 -6.46 -8.97 -8.05
C ASP A 116 -6.82 -9.55 -6.67
N VAL A 117 -6.07 -9.18 -5.62
CA VAL A 117 -6.38 -9.55 -4.23
C VAL A 117 -7.70 -8.93 -3.80
N LEU A 118 -7.84 -7.60 -3.97
CA LEU A 118 -9.07 -6.88 -3.65
C LEU A 118 -10.26 -7.44 -4.43
N LEU A 119 -10.10 -7.62 -5.75
CA LEU A 119 -11.16 -8.15 -6.61
C LEU A 119 -11.58 -9.57 -6.20
N LYS A 120 -10.63 -10.44 -5.86
CA LYS A 120 -10.91 -11.80 -5.37
C LYS A 120 -11.69 -11.75 -4.06
N MET A 121 -11.28 -10.91 -3.11
CA MET A 121 -11.98 -10.78 -1.83
C MET A 121 -13.37 -10.15 -1.98
N GLY A 122 -13.54 -9.17 -2.86
CA GLY A 122 -14.84 -8.58 -3.18
C GLY A 122 -15.82 -9.60 -3.75
N LYS A 123 -15.38 -10.42 -4.72
CA LYS A 123 -16.19 -11.51 -5.28
C LYS A 123 -16.61 -12.51 -4.19
N ARG A 124 -15.66 -12.96 -3.35
CA ARG A 124 -15.93 -13.87 -2.23
C ARG A 124 -16.89 -13.28 -1.20
N LEU A 125 -16.77 -12.00 -0.88
CA LEU A 125 -17.65 -11.33 0.08
C LEU A 125 -19.10 -11.32 -0.42
N LEU A 126 -19.32 -11.08 -1.71
CA LEU A 126 -20.67 -11.19 -2.30
C LEU A 126 -21.22 -12.61 -2.25
N GLU A 127 -20.38 -13.63 -2.49
CA GLU A 127 -20.78 -15.03 -2.42
C GLU A 127 -21.23 -15.41 -1.00
N VAL A 128 -20.42 -15.07 0.01
CA VAL A 128 -20.73 -15.27 1.43
C VAL A 128 -22.03 -14.59 1.84
N LYS A 129 -22.20 -13.32 1.45
CA LYS A 129 -23.43 -12.57 1.76
C LYS A 129 -24.67 -13.18 1.10
N LYS A 130 -24.53 -13.77 -0.08
CA LYS A 130 -25.61 -14.48 -0.78
C LYS A 130 -25.93 -15.84 -0.15
N SER A 131 -24.94 -16.56 0.37
CA SER A 131 -25.16 -17.85 1.05
C SER A 131 -25.70 -17.69 2.47
N GLY A 132 -25.64 -16.49 3.04
CA GLY A 132 -26.04 -16.23 4.42
C GLY A 132 -25.03 -16.75 5.44
N GLU A 133 -23.81 -17.06 5.01
CA GLU A 133 -22.71 -17.45 5.90
C GLU A 133 -22.29 -16.26 6.76
N GLU A 134 -22.20 -16.49 8.08
CA GLU A 134 -21.58 -15.54 8.98
C GLU A 134 -20.06 -15.65 8.86
N VAL A 135 -19.43 -14.55 8.48
CA VAL A 135 -17.98 -14.43 8.42
C VAL A 135 -17.56 -13.33 9.38
N ASP A 136 -16.49 -13.60 10.13
CA ASP A 136 -15.94 -12.66 11.10
C ASP A 136 -15.60 -11.32 10.44
N SER A 137 -15.91 -10.23 11.14
CA SER A 137 -15.68 -8.87 10.65
C SER A 137 -14.20 -8.55 10.40
N GLY A 138 -13.28 -9.28 11.05
CA GLY A 138 -11.83 -9.18 10.87
C GLY A 138 -11.25 -10.13 9.81
N ASP A 139 -12.07 -10.96 9.16
CA ASP A 139 -11.65 -11.85 8.09
C ASP A 139 -11.22 -11.05 6.85
N ASP A 140 -10.18 -11.53 6.16
CA ASP A 140 -9.65 -10.93 4.94
C ASP A 140 -10.74 -10.70 3.87
N VAL A 141 -11.73 -11.60 3.80
CA VAL A 141 -12.87 -11.50 2.89
C VAL A 141 -13.69 -10.26 3.21
N VAL A 142 -14.01 -10.01 4.47
CA VAL A 142 -14.82 -8.85 4.88
C VAL A 142 -14.02 -7.58 4.70
N VAL A 143 -12.79 -7.57 5.21
CA VAL A 143 -11.94 -6.38 5.24
C VAL A 143 -11.57 -5.93 3.82
N PHE A 144 -10.94 -6.78 3.01
CA PHE A 144 -10.52 -6.42 1.66
C PHE A 144 -11.69 -6.41 0.68
N GLY A 145 -12.70 -7.25 0.88
CA GLY A 145 -13.91 -7.24 0.05
C GLY A 145 -14.68 -5.94 0.19
N THR A 146 -14.79 -5.39 1.40
CA THR A 146 -15.41 -4.07 1.63
C THR A 146 -14.64 -2.97 0.90
N VAL A 147 -13.30 -2.98 0.98
CA VAL A 147 -12.45 -2.04 0.23
C VAL A 147 -12.69 -2.17 -1.28
N ALA A 148 -12.76 -3.39 -1.81
CA ALA A 148 -12.99 -3.62 -3.24
C ALA A 148 -14.33 -3.04 -3.73
N LEU A 149 -15.35 -3.04 -2.88
CA LEU A 149 -16.71 -2.62 -3.21
C LEU A 149 -16.96 -1.13 -3.01
N VAL A 150 -16.33 -0.51 -2.01
CA VAL A 150 -16.59 0.89 -1.63
C VAL A 150 -15.71 1.89 -2.41
N MET A 151 -14.53 1.47 -2.86
CA MET A 151 -13.53 2.41 -3.40
C MET A 151 -13.77 2.89 -4.84
N GLY A 152 -14.77 2.34 -5.54
CA GLY A 152 -15.14 2.76 -6.90
C GLY A 152 -14.01 2.56 -7.92
N PHE A 153 -13.31 1.43 -7.86
CA PHE A 153 -12.15 1.17 -8.72
C PHE A 153 -12.51 1.10 -10.21
N SER A 154 -13.74 0.71 -10.55
CA SER A 154 -14.16 0.64 -11.95
C SER A 154 -13.99 1.98 -12.67
N VAL A 155 -14.52 3.06 -12.09
CA VAL A 155 -14.45 4.42 -12.66
C VAL A 155 -13.00 4.89 -12.71
N LYS A 156 -12.25 4.69 -11.62
CA LYS A 156 -10.83 5.09 -11.55
C LYS A 156 -9.98 4.46 -12.66
N PHE A 157 -10.19 3.17 -12.96
CA PHE A 157 -9.45 2.51 -14.04
C PHE A 157 -9.93 2.91 -15.44
N TYR A 158 -11.21 3.19 -15.62
CA TYR A 158 -11.74 3.70 -16.88
C TYR A 158 -11.16 5.06 -17.23
N GLU A 159 -11.22 6.00 -16.28
CA GLU A 159 -10.68 7.35 -16.42
C GLU A 159 -9.18 7.31 -16.70
N LEU A 160 -8.44 6.51 -15.93
CA LEU A 160 -7.00 6.36 -16.10
C LEU A 160 -6.66 5.77 -17.48
N GLY A 161 -7.34 4.71 -17.91
CA GLY A 161 -7.12 4.08 -19.22
C GLY A 161 -7.53 4.96 -20.41
N SER A 162 -8.47 5.88 -20.19
CA SER A 162 -8.97 6.81 -21.21
C SER A 162 -8.11 8.07 -21.32
N SER A 163 -7.37 8.44 -20.27
CA SER A 163 -6.50 9.61 -20.23
C SER A 163 -5.50 9.66 -21.39
N ALA A 164 -5.22 10.86 -21.91
CA ALA A 164 -4.19 11.10 -22.92
C ALA A 164 -2.79 10.73 -22.41
N GLU A 165 -2.55 10.94 -21.11
CA GLU A 165 -1.27 10.65 -20.42
C GLU A 165 -1.06 9.16 -20.12
N CYS A 166 -2.05 8.30 -20.41
CA CYS A 166 -1.92 6.87 -20.19
C CYS A 166 -0.99 6.23 -21.21
N CYS A 167 0.03 5.50 -20.72
CA CYS A 167 0.86 4.61 -21.51
C CYS A 167 -0.01 3.66 -22.35
N GLN A 168 0.18 3.69 -23.68
CA GLN A 168 -0.61 2.88 -24.61
C GLN A 168 -0.54 1.39 -24.29
N GLY A 169 0.64 0.88 -23.91
CA GLY A 169 0.84 -0.51 -23.52
C GLY A 169 0.06 -0.96 -22.28
N ASN A 170 -0.38 -0.03 -21.43
CA ASN A 170 -1.05 -0.32 -20.18
C ASN A 170 -2.58 -0.31 -20.30
N ARG A 171 -3.13 0.33 -21.34
CA ARG A 171 -4.58 0.50 -21.54
C ARG A 171 -5.34 -0.83 -21.50
N LYS A 172 -4.80 -1.89 -22.12
CA LYS A 172 -5.42 -3.21 -22.12
C LYS A 172 -5.62 -3.75 -20.69
N VAL A 173 -4.63 -3.57 -19.82
CA VAL A 173 -4.70 -4.02 -18.42
C VAL A 173 -5.69 -3.17 -17.64
N LEU A 174 -5.65 -1.85 -17.81
CA LEU A 174 -6.55 -0.92 -17.14
C LEU A 174 -8.02 -1.15 -17.50
N PHE A 175 -8.33 -1.33 -18.79
CA PHE A 175 -9.70 -1.65 -19.22
C PHE A 175 -10.15 -3.05 -18.79
N GLY A 176 -9.21 -4.00 -18.70
CA GLY A 176 -9.48 -5.31 -18.10
C GLY A 176 -9.93 -5.18 -16.64
N LEU A 177 -9.16 -4.46 -15.82
CA LEU A 177 -9.51 -4.19 -14.42
C LEU A 177 -10.82 -3.41 -14.29
N HIS A 178 -11.02 -2.37 -15.11
CA HIS A 178 -12.28 -1.64 -15.18
C HIS A 178 -13.47 -2.60 -15.37
N SER A 179 -13.40 -3.49 -16.37
CA SER A 179 -14.47 -4.44 -16.67
C SER A 179 -14.78 -5.37 -15.49
N GLU A 180 -13.75 -5.89 -14.83
CA GLU A 180 -13.93 -6.79 -13.69
C GLU A 180 -14.50 -6.09 -12.46
N PHE A 181 -14.00 -4.89 -12.12
CA PHE A 181 -14.55 -4.10 -11.01
C PHE A 181 -15.95 -3.59 -11.32
N LEU A 182 -16.23 -3.19 -12.57
CA LEU A 182 -17.57 -2.75 -12.97
C LEU A 182 -18.60 -3.87 -12.79
N LYS A 183 -18.23 -5.10 -13.15
CA LYS A 183 -19.08 -6.27 -12.91
C LYS A 183 -19.32 -6.48 -11.41
N LEU A 184 -18.24 -6.47 -10.61
CA LEU A 184 -18.33 -6.64 -9.17
C LEU A 184 -19.25 -5.59 -8.51
N GLU A 185 -19.05 -4.32 -8.85
CA GLU A 185 -19.83 -3.18 -8.31
C GLU A 185 -21.31 -3.26 -8.73
N LYS A 186 -21.61 -3.68 -9.98
CA LYS A 186 -22.99 -3.91 -10.43
C LYS A 186 -23.65 -5.09 -9.72
N ASP A 187 -22.92 -6.19 -9.54
CA ASP A 187 -23.42 -7.37 -8.82
C ASP A 187 -23.72 -7.05 -7.36
N ALA A 188 -22.91 -6.18 -6.73
CA ALA A 188 -23.14 -5.65 -5.40
C ALA A 188 -24.38 -4.73 -5.35
N ALA A 189 -24.47 -3.75 -6.25
CA ALA A 189 -25.62 -2.86 -6.32
C ALA A 189 -26.95 -3.61 -6.55
N GLY A 190 -26.93 -4.64 -7.41
CA GLY A 190 -28.11 -5.47 -7.69
C GLY A 190 -28.50 -6.41 -6.54
N SER A 191 -27.60 -6.65 -5.58
CA SER A 191 -27.87 -7.49 -4.41
C SER A 191 -28.56 -6.76 -3.25
N GLY A 192 -28.52 -5.42 -3.25
CA GLY A 192 -29.11 -4.60 -2.18
C GLY A 192 -28.34 -4.63 -0.85
N PHE A 193 -27.14 -5.22 -0.80
CA PHE A 193 -26.29 -5.20 0.39
C PHE A 193 -25.58 -3.85 0.54
N GLU A 194 -25.59 -3.29 1.74
CA GLU A 194 -24.74 -2.16 2.09
C GLU A 194 -23.37 -2.64 2.57
N PHE A 195 -22.32 -2.07 1.99
CA PHE A 195 -20.94 -2.27 2.41
C PHE A 195 -20.44 -0.96 3.00
N SER A 196 -20.23 -0.93 4.30
CA SER A 196 -19.62 0.20 4.99
C SER A 196 -18.31 -0.25 5.61
N VAL A 197 -17.29 0.61 5.53
CA VAL A 197 -16.11 0.44 6.36
C VAL A 197 -16.53 0.75 7.80
N PRO A 198 -16.29 -0.14 8.78
CA PRO A 198 -16.48 0.19 10.18
C PRO A 198 -15.70 1.46 10.52
N ASP A 199 -16.38 2.46 11.09
CA ASP A 199 -15.68 3.60 11.69
C ASP A 199 -14.81 3.02 12.79
N VAL A 200 -13.49 3.19 12.66
CA VAL A 200 -12.52 2.64 13.62
C VAL A 200 -12.88 3.21 14.98
N LEU A 201 -13.43 2.37 15.86
CA LEU A 201 -13.44 2.66 17.28
C LEU A 201 -11.97 2.77 17.69
N ASP A 202 -11.61 3.91 18.27
CA ASP A 202 -10.39 4.10 19.05
C ASP A 202 -10.36 3.01 20.13
N ARG A 203 -9.90 1.80 19.79
CA ARG A 203 -9.54 0.79 20.77
C ARG A 203 -8.12 1.13 21.21
N ASP A 204 -8.05 1.82 22.34
CA ASP A 204 -6.87 2.12 23.14
C ASP A 204 -6.10 0.88 23.65
N ASP A 205 -6.29 -0.32 23.08
CA ASP A 205 -5.82 -1.58 23.70
C ASP A 205 -4.61 -2.25 23.03
N ASP A 206 -3.93 -1.59 22.08
CA ASP A 206 -2.60 -2.04 21.69
C ASP A 206 -1.54 -1.27 22.50
N GLU A 207 -1.33 -1.69 23.76
CA GLU A 207 -0.07 -1.42 24.48
C GLU A 207 1.08 -2.00 23.67
N VAL A 208 1.58 -1.21 22.72
CA VAL A 208 2.88 -1.44 22.09
C VAL A 208 3.90 -1.33 23.22
N PRO A 209 4.74 -2.36 23.48
CA PRO A 209 5.76 -2.28 24.51
C PRO A 209 6.55 -0.98 24.36
N GLU A 210 6.59 -0.18 25.43
CA GLU A 210 7.38 1.04 25.48
C GLU A 210 8.82 0.71 25.08
N LEU A 211 9.20 1.14 23.88
CA LEU A 211 10.61 1.18 23.52
C LEU A 211 11.23 2.22 24.45
N VAL A 212 12.14 1.74 25.31
CA VAL A 212 12.89 2.52 26.31
C VAL A 212 13.15 3.94 25.81
N PRO A 213 12.75 4.98 26.55
CA PRO A 213 12.81 6.35 26.08
C PRO A 213 14.26 6.80 25.96
N ILE A 214 14.77 6.86 24.73
CA ILE A 214 15.92 7.71 24.41
C ILE A 214 15.36 9.11 24.18
N LEU A 215 15.34 9.87 25.28
CA LEU A 215 15.20 11.33 25.42
C LEU A 215 14.70 12.15 24.21
N ASN A 216 13.56 12.80 24.47
CA ASN A 216 13.01 14.02 23.85
C ASN A 216 12.47 13.94 22.42
N GLY A 217 11.13 13.94 22.31
CA GLY A 217 10.31 14.88 21.51
C GLY A 217 10.57 15.06 20.01
N GLY A 218 11.54 14.35 19.44
CA GLY A 218 12.00 14.47 18.07
C GLY A 218 11.98 13.15 17.32
N SER A 219 11.54 12.03 17.93
CA SER A 219 11.63 10.70 17.32
C SER A 219 10.75 10.53 16.09
N GLU A 220 9.60 11.20 16.00
CA GLU A 220 8.70 11.13 14.84
C GLU A 220 9.24 11.94 13.67
N LEU A 221 9.72 13.16 13.94
CA LEU A 221 10.47 13.97 12.98
C LEU A 221 11.79 13.29 12.60
N LEU A 222 12.45 12.56 13.50
CA LEU A 222 13.66 11.79 13.24
C LEU A 222 13.35 10.53 12.44
N MET A 223 12.20 9.88 12.63
CA MET A 223 11.75 8.76 11.78
C MET A 223 11.40 9.25 10.39
N LEU A 224 10.66 10.36 10.27
CA LEU A 224 10.42 11.03 9.00
C LEU A 224 11.72 11.54 8.38
N LEU A 225 12.64 12.11 9.16
CA LEU A 225 13.97 12.52 8.70
C LEU A 225 14.79 11.31 8.28
N VAL A 226 14.74 10.18 8.98
CA VAL A 226 15.45 8.94 8.61
C VAL A 226 14.80 8.33 7.37
N MET A 227 13.47 8.34 7.26
CA MET A 227 12.73 7.95 6.05
C MET A 227 13.13 8.85 4.87
N VAL A 228 13.22 10.16 5.07
CA VAL A 228 13.62 11.13 4.06
C VAL A 228 15.13 11.06 3.77
N MET A 229 16.00 10.88 4.76
CA MET A 229 17.47 10.86 4.64
C MET A 229 18.00 9.52 4.12
N CYS A 230 17.41 8.39 4.50
CA CYS A 230 17.69 7.10 3.86
C CYS A 230 17.30 7.11 2.37
N TRP A 231 16.54 8.11 1.94
CA TRP A 231 15.86 8.14 0.67
C TRP A 231 16.29 9.27 -0.29
N ARG A 232 16.64 10.48 0.18
CA ARG A 232 16.89 11.66 -0.69
C ARG A 232 18.34 12.03 -1.07
N ARG A 233 19.42 11.84 -0.27
CA ARG A 233 20.87 11.86 -0.69
C ARG A 233 21.90 12.13 0.44
N ASN A 234 23.11 11.61 0.17
CA ASN A 234 24.49 11.93 0.63
C ASN A 234 25.11 11.27 1.88
N PRO A 235 26.41 10.85 1.81
CA PRO A 235 26.94 9.68 2.54
C PRO A 235 27.88 9.98 3.72
N LEU A 236 27.85 11.18 4.31
CA LEU A 236 28.84 11.58 5.32
C LEU A 236 28.20 11.83 6.68
N ARG A 237 27.73 10.75 7.32
CA ARG A 237 27.66 10.52 8.78
C ARG A 237 26.66 9.39 9.04
N TRP A 238 27.18 8.18 9.10
CA TRP A 238 26.54 7.07 9.81
C TRP A 238 27.21 6.96 11.18
N PRO A 239 26.59 7.40 12.30
CA PRO A 239 27.15 7.16 13.62
C PRO A 239 26.42 6.05 14.41
N TRP A 240 25.60 5.21 13.76
CA TRP A 240 24.83 4.18 14.47
C TRP A 240 24.83 2.84 13.72
N GLY A 241 26.02 2.23 13.61
CA GLY A 241 26.18 0.84 13.16
C GLY A 241 25.88 -0.22 14.22
N SER A 242 25.36 0.16 15.39
CA SER A 242 25.35 -0.72 16.57
C SER A 242 23.96 -1.00 17.17
N TYR A 243 22.89 -0.36 16.69
CA TYR A 243 21.58 -0.40 17.37
C TYR A 243 20.53 -1.30 16.72
N PHE A 244 20.93 -2.14 15.75
CA PHE A 244 20.02 -3.07 15.07
C PHE A 244 20.33 -4.55 15.32
N TRP A 245 21.21 -4.84 16.27
CA TRP A 245 21.42 -6.16 16.83
C TRP A 245 21.47 -6.07 18.36
N ALA A 246 20.29 -5.94 18.96
CA ALA A 246 19.96 -6.37 20.31
C ALA A 246 18.46 -6.65 20.34
#